data_AF-A0A251WF89-F1
#
_entry.id   AF-A0A251WF89-F1
#
_cell.length_a   1.000
_cell.length_b   1.000
_cell.length_c   1.000
_cell.angle_alpha   90.00
_cell.angle_beta   90.00
_cell.angle_gamma   90.00
#
_symmetry.space_group_name_H-M   'P 1'
#
loop_
_entity.id
_entity.type
_entity.pdbx_description
1 polymer ?
#
loop_
_entity_poly.entity_id
_entity_poly.type
_entity_poly.pdbx_seq_one_letter_code
_entity_poly.pdbx_strand_id
1 'polypeptide(L)' 'MVSPDLISTLRSLSRSDKFHIMQLLISELAQQETDLIEPDQAYPVWSPYGADEAAATMLKVLQSANTQDHA' A
#
# COMPACT_ATOMS: atom_id res chain seq x y z
N MET A 1 11.09 -23.19 5.19
CA MET A 1 11.32 -22.75 3.79
C MET A 1 10.01 -22.92 3.03
N VAL A 2 9.67 -22.00 2.11
CA VAL A 2 8.44 -22.08 1.32
C VAL A 2 8.56 -23.18 0.27
N SER A 3 7.50 -23.97 0.08
CA SER A 3 7.48 -25.08 -0.90
C SER A 3 7.71 -24.56 -2.33
N PRO A 4 8.57 -25.20 -3.15
CA PRO A 4 8.76 -24.85 -4.56
C PRO A 4 7.46 -24.89 -5.38
N ASP A 5 6.57 -25.84 -5.09
CA ASP A 5 5.29 -25.99 -5.79
C ASP A 5 4.34 -24.82 -5.48
N LEU A 6 4.39 -24.32 -4.24
CA LEU A 6 3.63 -23.13 -3.86
C LEU A 6 4.15 -21.89 -4.61
N ILE A 7 5.47 -21.73 -4.72
CA ILE A 7 6.08 -20.63 -5.48
C ILE A 7 5.70 -20.70 -6.96
N SER A 8 5.72 -21.90 -7.55
CA SER A 8 5.29 -22.12 -8.94
C SER A 8 3.82 -21.71 -9.14
N THR A 9 2.96 -22.12 -8.22
CA THR A 9 1.52 -21.79 -8.23
C THR A 9 1.29 -20.28 -8.09
N LEU A 10 1.96 -19.62 -7.14
CA LEU A 10 1.83 -18.17 -6.97
C LEU A 10 2.33 -17.38 -8.20
N ARG A 11 3.32 -17.92 -8.92
CA ARG A 11 3.86 -17.29 -10.14
C ARG A 11 2.92 -17.42 -11.34
N SER A 12 2.11 -18.47 -11.44
CA SER A 12 1.18 -18.67 -12.55
C SER A 12 -0.09 -17.81 -12.45
N LEU A 13 -0.37 -17.24 -11.28
CA LEU A 13 -1.52 -16.36 -11.06
C LEU A 13 -1.49 -15.09 -11.92
N SER A 14 -2.68 -14.57 -12.23
CA SER A 14 -2.84 -13.28 -12.86
C SER A 14 -2.31 -12.15 -11.96
N ARG A 15 -2.06 -10.96 -12.53
CA ARG A 15 -1.59 -9.80 -11.76
C ARG A 15 -2.59 -9.42 -10.66
N SER A 16 -3.89 -9.42 -10.95
CA SER A 16 -4.95 -9.10 -9.97
C SER A 16 -4.97 -10.11 -8.83
N ASP A 17 -4.87 -11.41 -9.13
CA ASP A 17 -4.96 -12.45 -8.10
C ASP A 17 -3.74 -12.43 -7.18
N LYS A 18 -2.56 -12.11 -7.73
CA LYS A 18 -1.35 -11.88 -6.92
C LYS A 18 -1.55 -10.74 -5.92
N PHE A 19 -2.09 -9.60 -6.36
CA PHE A 19 -2.38 -8.48 -5.46
C PHE A 19 -3.43 -8.85 -4.42
N HIS A 20 -4.47 -9.60 -4.81
CA HIS A 20 -5.50 -10.03 -3.87
C HIS A 20 -4.94 -10.94 -2.77
N ILE A 21 -4.11 -11.93 -3.13
CA ILE A 21 -3.44 -12.80 -2.15
C ILE A 21 -2.51 -12.00 -1.25
N MET A 22 -1.72 -11.08 -1.81
CA MET A 22 -0.87 -10.21 -1.00
C MET A 22 -1.69 -9.41 0.01
N GLN A 23 -2.80 -8.81 -0.42
CA GLN A 23 -3.68 -8.05 0.47
C GLN A 23 -4.27 -8.90 1.59
N LEU A 24 -4.71 -10.12 1.27
CA LEU A 24 -5.20 -11.08 2.26
C LEU A 24 -4.12 -11.38 3.31
N LEU A 25 -2.94 -11.81 2.86
CA LEU A 25 -1.83 -12.18 3.75
C LEU A 25 -1.33 -11.01 4.60
N ILE A 26 -1.21 -9.81 4.03
CA ILE A 26 -0.82 -8.61 4.77
C ILE A 26 -1.86 -8.27 5.84
N SER A 27 -3.15 -8.42 5.52
CA SER A 27 -4.23 -8.14 6.48
C SER A 27 -4.24 -9.14 7.63
N GLU A 28 -3.98 -10.42 7.34
CA GLU A 28 -3.86 -11.47 8.37
C GLU A 28 -2.65 -11.22 9.28
N LEU A 29 -1.51 -10.84 8.72
CA LEU A 29 -0.31 -10.48 9.49
C LEU A 29 -0.58 -9.28 10.40
N ALA A 30 -1.19 -8.22 9.88
CA ALA A 30 -1.54 -7.04 10.66
C ALA A 30 -2.52 -7.35 11.82
N GLN A 31 -3.41 -8.33 11.65
CA GLN A 31 -4.30 -8.78 12.72
C GLN A 31 -3.60 -9.64 13.77
N GLN A 32 -2.53 -10.33 13.42
CA GLN A 32 -1.71 -11.10 14.37
C GLN A 32 -0.79 -10.18 15.20
N GLU A 33 -0.44 -9.03 14.65
CA GLU A 33 0.36 -7.99 15.31
C GLU A 33 -0.53 -7.03 16.13
N THR A 34 -1.41 -7.56 16.99
CA THR A 34 -2.35 -6.77 17.83
C THR A 34 -1.68 -5.74 18.74
N ASP A 35 -0.38 -5.90 19.02
CA ASP A 35 0.43 -5.01 19.86
C ASP A 35 1.47 -4.21 19.05
N LEU A 36 1.13 -3.77 17.82
CA LEU A 36 2.00 -2.88 17.03
C LEU A 36 2.37 -1.57 17.75
N ILE A 37 1.49 -1.12 18.64
CA ILE A 37 1.66 0.08 19.47
C ILE A 37 2.02 -0.37 20.89
N GLU A 38 3.31 -0.37 21.18
CA GLU A 38 3.81 -0.62 22.53
C GLU A 38 3.36 0.54 23.45
N PRO A 39 2.85 0.25 24.65
CA PRO A 39 2.58 1.28 25.64
C PRO A 39 3.87 2.05 25.97
N ASP A 40 3.74 3.36 26.20
CA ASP A 40 4.84 4.28 26.49
C ASP A 40 5.84 4.53 25.35
N GLN A 41 5.54 4.09 24.12
CA GLN A 41 6.39 4.32 22.95
C GLN A 41 5.90 5.52 22.11
N ALA A 42 6.78 6.49 21.88
CA ALA A 42 6.49 7.64 21.03
C ALA A 42 6.66 7.25 19.55
N TYR A 43 5.55 7.11 18.84
CA TYR A 43 5.57 6.89 17.39
C TYR A 43 5.67 8.23 16.66
N PRO A 44 6.53 8.35 15.62
CA PRO A 44 6.55 9.53 14.79
C PRO A 44 5.16 9.74 14.18
N VAL A 45 4.68 10.99 14.22
CA VAL A 45 3.43 11.35 13.57
C VAL A 45 3.63 11.27 12.05
N TRP A 46 3.16 10.19 11.43
CA TRP A 46 3.15 10.03 9.96
C TRP A 46 1.96 10.79 9.33
N SER A 47 1.59 11.91 9.92
CA SER A 47 0.71 12.85 9.23
C SER A 47 1.52 13.57 8.17
N PRO A 48 0.94 13.96 7.03
CA PRO A 48 1.60 14.71 5.97
C PRO A 48 1.87 16.17 6.39
N TYR A 49 2.26 16.40 7.64
CA TYR A 49 2.67 17.71 8.14
C TYR A 49 4.03 18.04 7.50
N GLY A 50 4.05 19.04 6.62
CA GLY A 50 5.22 19.36 5.80
C GLY A 50 5.36 18.54 4.51
N ALA A 51 4.31 17.82 4.07
CA ALA A 51 4.31 17.11 2.79
C ALA A 51 3.86 18.00 1.62
N ASP A 52 4.37 19.23 1.57
CA ASP A 52 3.98 20.27 0.62
C ASP A 52 4.20 19.81 -0.84
N GLU A 53 5.26 19.02 -1.06
CA GLU A 53 5.58 18.41 -2.35
C GLU A 53 4.55 17.36 -2.80
N ALA A 54 4.00 16.58 -1.87
CA ALA A 54 2.96 15.61 -2.16
C ALA A 54 1.65 16.31 -2.53
N ALA A 55 1.29 17.38 -1.81
CA ALA A 55 0.14 18.21 -2.14
C ALA A 55 0.29 18.89 -3.52
N ALA A 56 1.48 19.44 -3.81
CA ALA A 56 1.78 20.04 -5.11
C ALA A 56 1.70 19.01 -6.25
N THR A 57 2.17 17.78 -6.02
CA THR A 57 2.08 16.68 -6.99
C THR A 57 0.63 16.31 -7.26
N MET A 58 -0.20 16.18 -6.22
CA MET A 58 -1.63 15.91 -6.38
C MET A 58 -2.34 17.03 -7.15
N LEU A 59 -2.03 18.30 -6.88
CA LEU A 59 -2.60 19.43 -7.61
C LEU A 59 -2.22 19.39 -9.10
N LYS A 60 -0.97 19.09 -9.42
CA LYS A 60 -0.49 18.96 -10.80
C LYS A 60 -1.22 17.85 -11.56
N VAL A 61 -1.46 16.72 -10.90
CA VAL A 61 -2.22 15.59 -11.48
C VAL A 61 -3.66 16.01 -11.78
N LEU A 62 -4.33 16.69 -10.85
CA LEU A 62 -5.70 17.20 -11.04
C LEU A 62 -5.81 18.21 -12.19
N GLN A 63 -4.87 19.15 -12.28
CA GLN A 63 -4.82 20.11 -13.38
C GLN A 63 -4.60 19.43 -14.73
N SER A 64 -3.72 18.44 -14.77
CA SER A 64 -3.46 17.65 -15.98
C SER A 64 -4.73 16.90 -16.41
N ALA A 65 -5.43 16.26 -15.48
CA ALA A 65 -6.69 15.57 -15.77
C ALA A 65 -7.78 16.52 -16.28
N ASN A 66 -7.98 17.67 -15.64
CA ASN A 66 -8.98 18.65 -16.06
C ASN A 66 -8.68 19.24 -17.45
N THR A 67 -7.40 19.41 -17.80
CA THR A 67 -7.00 19.87 -19.14
C THR A 67 -7.27 18.82 -20.22
N GLN A 68 -7.18 17.52 -19.88
CA GLN A 68 -7.52 16.43 -20.80
C GLN A 68 -9.03 16.26 -21.00
N ASP A 69 -9.85 16.55 -19.98
CA ASP A 69 -11.32 16.49 -20.07
C ASP A 69 -11.95 17.67 -20.85
N HIS A 70 -11.16 18.70 -21.17
CA HIS A 70 -11.59 19.91 -21.88
C HIS A 70 -10.95 20.09 -23.26
N ALA A 71 -10.29 19.05 -23.79
CA ALA A 71 -9.72 18.97 -25.14
C ALA A 71 -10.51 17.98 -26.01
#